data_AF-A0A932VX80-F1
#
_entry.id   AF-A0A932VX80-F1
#
_cell.length_a   1.000
_cell.length_b   1.000
_cell.length_c   1.000
_cell.angle_alpha   90.00
_cell.angle_beta   90.00
_cell.angle_gamma   90.00
#
_symmetry.space_group_name_H-M   'P 1'
#
loop_
_entity.id
_entity.type
_entity.pdbx_description
1 polymer ?
#
loop_
_entity_poly.entity_id
_entity_poly.type
_entity_poly.pdbx_seq_one_letter_code
_entity_poly.pdbx_strand_id
1 'polypeptide(L)'
;MSVIFMQGTDDPLVHIEGGAVARTHGRNLSLADAVRFWLDHDQTSKKPDASDLPHHDSNSTSVHRDIYSGGKQDTEVVVYTIRGGGHTWPGGQQYLSVFLVGKVNHDINASRVIWEFFARHSR
;
A
#
# COMPACT_ATOMS: atom_id res chain seq x y z
N MET A 1 8.45 -10.47 -10.54
CA MET A 1 7.31 -11.12 -9.86
C MET A 1 6.37 -10.01 -9.47
N SER A 2 5.12 -10.03 -9.91
CA SER A 2 4.20 -8.91 -9.64
C SER A 2 4.03 -8.67 -8.14
N VAL A 3 4.13 -7.41 -7.72
CA VAL A 3 4.10 -6.98 -6.31
C VAL A 3 3.00 -5.96 -6.08
N ILE A 4 2.32 -6.08 -4.93
CA ILE A 4 1.35 -5.11 -4.46
C ILE A 4 1.75 -4.58 -3.08
N PHE A 5 1.73 -3.27 -2.92
CA PHE A 5 1.92 -2.57 -1.65
C PHE A 5 0.62 -1.89 -1.23
N MET A 6 0.32 -1.90 0.07
CA MET A 6 -0.73 -1.08 0.68
C MET A 6 -0.21 -0.55 2.00
N GLN A 7 -0.11 0.78 2.15
CA GLN A 7 0.41 1.37 3.38
C GLN A 7 -0.27 2.69 3.72
N GLY A 8 -0.55 2.88 5.01
CA GLY A 8 -1.07 4.11 5.57
C GLY A 8 0.02 5.16 5.78
N THR A 9 -0.26 6.43 5.47
CA THR A 9 0.68 7.53 5.73
C THR A 9 0.82 7.86 7.21
N ASP A 10 -0.21 7.53 8.01
CA ASP A 10 -0.32 7.87 9.43
C ASP A 10 -0.23 6.60 10.29
N ASP A 11 0.42 5.55 9.77
CA ASP A 11 0.70 4.32 10.48
C ASP A 11 1.66 4.59 11.67
N PRO A 12 1.20 4.45 12.93
CA PRO A 12 2.02 4.78 14.09
C PRO A 12 3.07 3.70 14.41
N LEU A 13 2.98 2.53 13.79
CA LEU A 13 3.81 1.35 14.10
C LEU A 13 4.90 1.11 13.06
N VAL A 14 4.55 1.24 11.78
CA VAL A 14 5.42 1.02 10.61
C VAL A 14 5.34 2.24 9.71
N HIS A 15 6.25 3.18 9.92
CA HIS A 15 6.20 4.49 9.26
C HIS A 15 6.45 4.34 7.75
N ILE A 16 5.71 5.11 6.95
CA ILE A 16 5.80 5.08 5.48
C ILE A 16 7.20 5.50 4.98
N GLU A 17 7.88 6.36 5.73
CA GLU A 17 9.25 6.79 5.46
C GLU A 17 10.31 5.78 5.95
N GLY A 18 9.88 4.64 6.49
CA GLY A 18 10.76 3.63 7.04
C GLY A 18 11.35 4.03 8.38
N GLY A 19 12.46 3.38 8.75
CA GLY A 19 13.16 3.68 9.99
C GLY A 19 12.85 2.66 11.08
N ALA A 20 12.76 3.10 12.33
CA ALA A 20 12.57 2.21 13.47
C ALA A 20 11.10 1.77 13.56
N VAL A 21 10.86 0.46 13.60
CA VAL A 21 9.53 -0.09 13.86
C VAL A 21 9.24 0.00 15.35
N ALA A 22 8.01 0.35 15.72
CA ALA A 22 7.60 0.53 17.11
C ALA A 22 7.97 -0.68 18.00
N ARG A 23 8.16 -0.44 19.31
CA ARG A 23 8.44 -1.49 20.32
C ARG A 23 9.65 -2.38 19.99
N THR A 24 10.73 -1.80 19.49
CA THR A 24 12.02 -2.47 19.22
C THR A 24 11.99 -3.60 18.18
N HIS A 25 10.99 -3.63 17.29
CA HIS A 25 10.87 -4.64 16.23
C HIS A 25 11.82 -4.41 15.03
N GLY A 26 12.98 -3.82 15.27
CA GLY A 26 13.99 -3.57 14.23
C GLY A 26 13.70 -2.35 13.38
N ARG A 27 14.09 -2.41 12.11
CA ARG A 27 13.99 -1.32 11.15
C ARG A 27 13.46 -1.78 9.80
N ASN A 28 12.69 -0.94 9.13
CA ASN A 28 12.19 -1.16 7.78
C ASN A 28 12.74 -0.12 6.79
N LEU A 29 12.74 -0.48 5.50
CA LEU A 29 12.89 0.47 4.41
C LEU A 29 11.65 1.35 4.30
N SER A 30 11.80 2.53 3.72
CA SER A 30 10.66 3.36 3.32
C SER A 30 9.84 2.65 2.24
N LEU A 31 8.55 2.99 2.13
CA LEU A 31 7.72 2.53 1.02
C LEU A 31 8.36 2.91 -0.32
N ALA A 32 8.87 4.14 -0.43
CA ALA A 32 9.50 4.62 -1.65
C ALA A 32 10.73 3.78 -2.03
N ASP A 33 11.58 3.41 -1.07
CA ASP A 33 12.76 2.58 -1.34
C ASP A 33 12.39 1.13 -1.65
N ALA A 34 11.40 0.57 -0.95
CA ALA A 34 10.89 -0.76 -1.23
C ALA A 34 10.29 -0.83 -2.65
N VAL A 35 9.50 0.18 -3.06
CA VAL A 35 8.96 0.29 -4.41
C VAL A 35 10.10 0.39 -5.42
N ARG A 36 11.06 1.31 -5.25
CA ARG A 36 12.22 1.45 -6.15
C ARG A 36 12.97 0.14 -6.36
N PHE A 37 13.21 -0.61 -5.27
CA PHE A 37 13.83 -1.93 -5.36
C PHE A 37 13.09 -2.86 -6.32
N TRP A 38 11.76 -2.95 -6.21
CA TRP A 38 10.96 -3.81 -7.07
C TRP A 38 10.85 -3.29 -8.50
N LEU A 39 10.75 -1.97 -8.72
CA LEU A 39 10.77 -1.39 -10.06
C LEU A 39 12.07 -1.75 -10.79
N ASP A 40 13.22 -1.66 -10.11
CA ASP A 40 14.52 -1.99 -10.70
C ASP A 40 14.71 -3.51 -10.87
N HIS A 41 14.21 -4.32 -9.93
CA HIS A 41 14.26 -5.78 -10.02
C HIS A 41 13.43 -6.33 -11.19
N ASP A 42 12.18 -5.89 -11.29
CA ASP A 42 11.24 -6.32 -12.33
C ASP A 42 11.41 -5.58 -13.65
N GLN A 43 12.21 -4.51 -13.68
CA GLN A 43 12.45 -3.67 -14.86
C GLN A 43 11.15 -3.08 -15.45
N THR A 44 10.26 -2.60 -14.58
CA THR A 44 9.02 -1.94 -14.99
C THR A 44 9.29 -0.53 -15.55
N SER A 45 8.25 0.11 -16.09
CA SER A 45 8.24 1.56 -16.25
C SER A 45 8.54 2.25 -14.90
N LYS A 46 9.27 3.37 -14.93
CA LYS A 46 9.50 4.24 -13.76
C LYS A 46 8.43 5.32 -13.60
N LYS A 47 7.59 5.51 -14.62
CA LYS A 47 6.43 6.41 -14.58
C LYS A 47 5.18 5.55 -14.34
N PRO A 48 4.46 5.76 -13.23
CA PRO A 48 3.22 5.04 -12.98
C PRO A 48 2.06 5.61 -13.78
N ASP A 49 1.05 4.79 -14.00
CA ASP A 49 -0.33 5.26 -14.16
C ASP A 49 -0.90 5.55 -12.76
N ALA A 50 -1.00 6.84 -12.43
CA ALA A 50 -1.34 7.32 -11.10
C ALA A 50 -2.79 7.82 -11.07
N SER A 51 -3.54 7.41 -10.05
CA SER A 51 -4.95 7.77 -9.88
C SER A 51 -5.35 7.84 -8.42
N ASP A 52 -6.15 8.84 -8.04
CA ASP A 52 -6.89 8.80 -6.77
C ASP A 52 -8.16 7.95 -6.98
N LEU A 53 -8.45 7.05 -6.05
CA LEU A 53 -9.63 6.20 -6.11
C LEU A 53 -10.88 6.92 -5.60
N PRO A 54 -12.09 6.48 -5.98
CA PRO A 54 -13.32 7.02 -5.43
C PRO A 54 -13.29 7.01 -3.90
N HIS A 55 -13.56 8.18 -3.33
CA HIS A 55 -13.50 8.42 -1.90
C HIS A 55 -14.92 8.58 -1.36
N HIS A 56 -15.18 8.02 -0.19
CA HIS A 56 -16.44 8.24 0.51
C HIS A 56 -16.26 9.37 1.54
N ASP A 57 -16.93 10.50 1.32
CA ASP A 57 -16.75 11.77 2.04
C ASP A 57 -16.90 11.69 3.58
N SER A 58 -17.44 10.59 4.12
CA SER A 58 -17.50 10.35 5.57
C SER A 58 -16.16 9.94 6.19
N ASN A 59 -15.14 9.64 5.37
CA ASN A 59 -13.90 9.02 5.81
C ASN A 59 -12.82 10.11 5.84
N SER A 60 -12.07 10.28 6.92
CA SER A 60 -10.94 11.23 6.92
C SER A 60 -9.67 10.65 6.27
N THR A 61 -9.83 9.70 5.34
CA THR A 61 -8.74 8.94 4.72
C THR A 61 -9.04 8.72 3.25
N SER A 62 -8.07 8.84 2.36
CA SER A 62 -8.27 8.59 0.92
C SER A 62 -7.20 7.66 0.37
N VAL A 63 -7.41 7.14 -0.84
CA VAL A 63 -6.50 6.17 -1.46
C VAL A 63 -5.95 6.71 -2.78
N HIS A 64 -4.63 6.81 -2.85
CA HIS A 64 -3.87 7.04 -4.07
C HIS A 64 -3.31 5.72 -4.58
N ARG A 65 -3.38 5.48 -5.88
CA ARG A 65 -2.88 4.26 -6.52
C ARG A 65 -1.92 4.59 -7.65
N ASP A 66 -0.74 3.99 -7.59
CA ASP A 66 0.27 3.98 -8.65
C ASP A 66 0.39 2.58 -9.26
N ILE A 67 0.30 2.48 -10.58
CA ILE A 67 0.51 1.23 -11.32
C ILE A 67 1.75 1.38 -12.20
N TYR A 68 2.78 0.57 -11.93
CA TYR A 68 3.99 0.48 -12.73
C TYR A 68 3.98 -0.81 -13.53
N SER A 69 3.62 -0.72 -14.81
CA SER A 69 3.50 -1.86 -15.72
C SER A 69 4.71 -2.01 -16.64
N GLY A 70 4.68 -3.06 -17.48
CA GLY A 70 5.70 -3.33 -18.49
C GLY A 70 7.00 -3.93 -17.94
N GLY A 71 6.94 -4.59 -16.78
CA GLY A 71 8.06 -5.34 -16.24
C GLY A 71 8.35 -6.61 -17.05
N LYS A 72 9.49 -7.23 -16.77
CA LYS A 72 9.86 -8.54 -17.32
C LYS A 72 8.76 -9.56 -17.04
N GLN A 73 8.48 -10.42 -18.01
CA GLN A 73 7.45 -11.46 -17.88
C GLN A 73 6.06 -10.86 -17.55
N ASP A 74 5.78 -9.66 -18.10
CA ASP A 74 4.54 -8.92 -17.91
C ASP A 74 4.21 -8.60 -16.44
N THR A 75 5.23 -8.50 -15.59
CA THR A 75 5.04 -8.15 -14.19
C THR A 75 4.66 -6.68 -14.02
N GLU A 76 3.95 -6.40 -12.93
CA GLU A 76 3.62 -5.04 -12.51
C GLU A 76 3.87 -4.83 -11.01
N VAL A 77 4.21 -3.60 -10.64
CA VAL A 77 4.27 -3.15 -9.25
C VAL A 77 3.12 -2.19 -9.02
N VAL A 78 2.23 -2.51 -8.08
CA VAL A 78 1.07 -1.66 -7.75
C VAL A 78 1.17 -1.17 -6.32
N VAL A 79 1.00 0.13 -6.12
CA VAL A 79 1.14 0.76 -4.80
C VAL A 79 -0.16 1.47 -4.44
N TYR A 80 -0.72 1.12 -3.30
CA TYR A 80 -1.85 1.83 -2.69
C TYR A 80 -1.35 2.62 -1.49
N THR A 81 -1.28 3.95 -1.64
CA THR A 81 -0.96 4.87 -0.55
C THR A 81 -2.25 5.38 0.08
N ILE A 82 -2.47 5.03 1.34
CA ILE A 82 -3.69 5.36 2.08
C ILE A 82 -3.43 6.62 2.92
N ARG A 83 -3.76 7.78 2.37
CA ARG A 83 -3.56 9.08 3.01
C ARG A 83 -4.44 9.16 4.27
N GLY A 84 -3.84 9.47 5.41
CA GLY A 84 -4.51 9.50 6.72
C GLY A 84 -4.82 8.12 7.34
N GLY A 85 -4.48 7.03 6.64
CA GLY A 85 -4.69 5.66 7.12
C GLY A 85 -3.60 5.18 8.06
N GLY A 86 -3.92 4.24 8.94
CA GLY A 86 -3.01 3.65 9.92
C GLY A 86 -2.52 2.22 9.61
N HIS A 87 -1.98 1.56 10.64
CA HIS A 87 -1.59 0.14 10.68
C HIS A 87 -2.82 -0.80 10.72
N THR A 88 -3.64 -0.76 9.68
CA THR A 88 -4.92 -1.48 9.66
C THR A 88 -5.17 -2.16 8.32
N TRP A 89 -6.20 -3.01 8.28
CA TRP A 89 -6.64 -3.66 7.06
C TRP A 89 -7.73 -2.83 6.37
N PRO A 90 -7.50 -2.26 5.18
CA PRO A 90 -8.51 -1.46 4.48
C PRO A 90 -9.80 -2.26 4.19
N GLY A 91 -10.94 -1.67 4.54
CA GLY A 91 -12.25 -2.31 4.48
C GLY A 91 -12.54 -3.30 5.62
N GLY A 92 -11.60 -3.44 6.57
CA GLY A 92 -11.78 -4.20 7.80
C GLY A 92 -12.47 -3.38 8.91
N GLN A 93 -12.54 -3.93 10.11
CA GLN A 93 -13.04 -3.22 11.29
C GLN A 93 -11.92 -2.44 11.99
N GLN A 94 -12.28 -1.36 12.69
CA GLN A 94 -11.38 -0.68 13.63
C GLN A 94 -11.15 -1.57 14.86
N TYR A 95 -10.22 -2.52 14.74
CA TYR A 95 -10.00 -3.60 15.70
C TYR A 95 -9.25 -3.17 16.98
N LEU A 96 -8.55 -2.04 16.94
CA LEU A 96 -7.91 -1.38 18.08
C LEU A 96 -8.15 0.13 18.02
N SER A 97 -7.84 0.86 19.09
CA SER A 97 -8.05 2.31 19.12
C SER A 97 -7.23 3.03 18.04
N VAL A 98 -7.80 4.12 17.50
CA VAL A 98 -7.13 4.96 16.48
C VAL A 98 -5.77 5.46 16.97
N PHE A 99 -5.60 5.70 18.27
CA PHE A 99 -4.32 6.09 18.84
C PHE A 99 -3.23 5.02 18.68
N LEU A 100 -3.58 3.73 18.75
CA LEU A 100 -2.61 2.64 18.73
C LEU A 100 -2.27 2.17 17.31
N VAL A 101 -3.25 2.16 16.41
CA VAL A 101 -3.08 1.60 15.06
C VAL A 101 -3.48 2.57 13.96
N GLY A 102 -3.83 3.81 14.27
CA GLY A 102 -4.35 4.77 13.30
C GLY A 102 -5.74 4.39 12.77
N LYS A 103 -6.19 5.12 11.75
CA LYS A 103 -7.55 5.02 11.19
C LYS A 103 -7.64 3.92 10.14
N VAL A 104 -8.78 3.23 10.12
CA VAL A 104 -9.14 2.32 9.03
C VAL A 104 -9.72 3.09 7.84
N ASN A 105 -9.18 2.85 6.64
CA ASN A 105 -9.80 3.29 5.40
C ASN A 105 -10.90 2.31 4.97
N HIS A 106 -12.03 2.83 4.49
CA HIS A 106 -13.17 2.03 4.02
C HIS A 106 -13.51 2.28 2.54
N ASP A 107 -12.65 3.00 1.80
CA ASP A 107 -12.86 3.24 0.37
C ASP A 107 -12.59 1.98 -0.47
N ILE A 108 -11.73 1.07 0.03
CA ILE A 108 -11.38 -0.18 -0.63
C ILE A 108 -11.52 -1.38 0.30
N ASN A 109 -11.78 -2.55 -0.28
CA ASN A 109 -11.65 -3.84 0.40
C ASN A 109 -10.31 -4.47 0.01
N ALA A 110 -9.32 -4.42 0.91
CA ALA A 110 -7.97 -4.89 0.61
C ALA A 110 -7.93 -6.37 0.23
N SER A 111 -8.73 -7.23 0.88
CA SER A 111 -8.78 -8.66 0.56
C SER A 111 -9.22 -8.91 -0.88
N ARG A 112 -10.26 -8.20 -1.34
CA ARG A 112 -10.74 -8.28 -2.71
C ARG A 112 -9.72 -7.75 -3.70
N VAL A 113 -9.11 -6.60 -3.42
CA VAL A 113 -8.08 -5.99 -4.28
C VAL A 113 -6.87 -6.90 -4.43
N ILE A 114 -6.36 -7.45 -3.34
CA ILE A 114 -5.23 -8.39 -3.33
C ILE A 114 -5.57 -9.65 -4.13
N TRP A 115 -6.77 -10.20 -3.92
CA TRP A 115 -7.23 -11.37 -4.69
C TRP A 115 -7.31 -11.08 -6.19
N GLU A 116 -7.96 -9.98 -6.59
CA GLU A 116 -8.09 -9.56 -7.99
C GLU A 116 -6.73 -9.26 -8.64
N PHE A 117 -5.76 -8.77 -7.86
CA PHE A 117 -4.39 -8.59 -8.31
C PHE A 117 -3.76 -9.95 -8.65
N PHE A 118 -3.64 -10.86 -7.68
CA PHE A 118 -2.95 -12.14 -7.90
C PHE A 118 -3.70 -13.10 -8.82
N ALA A 119 -5.03 -13.00 -8.92
CA ALA A 119 -5.81 -13.78 -9.89
C ALA A 119 -5.40 -13.47 -11.35
N ARG A 120 -4.94 -12.24 -11.63
CA ARG A 120 -4.43 -11.83 -12.95
C ARG A 120 -2.95 -12.20 -13.17
N HIS A 121 -2.23 -12.57 -12.10
CA HIS A 121 -0.79 -12.90 -12.09
C HIS A 121 -0.55 -14.34 -11.63
N SER A 122 -1.34 -15.28 -12.16
CA SER A 122 -1.42 -16.65 -11.62
C SER A 122 -0.25 -17.58 -11.99
N ARG A 123 0.75 -17.12 -12.76
CA ARG A 123 1.89 -17.92 -13.23
C ARG A 123 3.13 -17.07 -13.46
#